data_AF-A0A831TLR5-F1
#
_entry.id   AF-A0A831TLR5-F1
#
_cell.length_a   1.000
_cell.length_b   1.000
_cell.length_c   1.000
_cell.angle_alpha   90.00
_cell.angle_beta   90.00
_cell.angle_gamma   90.00
#
_symmetry.space_group_name_H-M   'P 1'
#
loop_
_entity.id
_entity.type
_entity.pdbx_description
1 polymer ?
#
loop_
_entity_poly.entity_id
_entity_poly.type
_entity_poly.pdbx_seq_one_letter_code
_entity_poly.pdbx_strand_id
1 'polypeptide(L)'
;MNKRFLSLAITLLVLVSVTGMSASLAAPEDQTSPTSNKVVLTEVQKNEIANLYKDILEKKKLLLTKYVEYGVITEEKAVSIIAHFEGHYKELEKNGFVPNWDSQKGHRKHD
;
A
#
# COMPACT_ATOMS: atom_id res chain seq x y z
N MET A 1 45.50 14.02 -25.89
CA MET A 1 44.12 14.42 -26.22
C MET A 1 43.40 14.74 -24.92
N ASN A 2 43.07 16.01 -24.71
CA ASN A 2 42.92 16.59 -23.37
C ASN A 2 41.51 16.31 -22.81
N LYS A 3 41.44 15.58 -21.70
CA LYS A 3 40.21 15.11 -21.02
C LYS A 3 39.28 16.22 -20.49
N ARG A 4 39.63 17.50 -20.71
CA ARG A 4 38.81 18.66 -20.33
C ARG A 4 37.80 19.08 -21.40
N PHE A 5 37.90 18.54 -22.61
CA PHE A 5 36.92 18.76 -23.68
C PHE A 5 35.83 17.69 -23.78
N LEU A 6 35.92 16.62 -22.99
CA LEU A 6 34.91 15.54 -22.98
C LEU A 6 33.78 15.81 -21.96
N SER A 7 33.90 16.83 -21.12
CA SER A 7 32.94 17.12 -20.04
C SER A 7 31.94 18.24 -20.36
N LEU A 8 31.91 18.73 -21.61
CA LEU A 8 31.06 19.85 -22.05
C LEU A 8 29.91 19.42 -22.97
N ALA A 9 29.71 18.12 -23.19
CA ALA A 9 28.68 17.56 -24.08
C ALA A 9 27.51 16.88 -23.35
N ILE A 10 27.50 16.83 -22.01
CA ILE A 10 26.47 16.10 -21.22
C ILE A 10 25.51 17.07 -20.49
N THR A 11 25.79 18.37 -20.48
CA THR A 11 25.01 19.37 -19.72
C THR A 11 24.02 20.18 -20.55
N LEU A 12 23.64 19.69 -21.75
CA LEU A 12 22.72 20.38 -22.67
C LEU A 12 21.56 19.46 -23.15
N LEU A 13 21.00 18.65 -22.25
CA LEU A 13 19.78 17.89 -22.53
C LEU A 13 18.83 17.87 -21.32
N VAL A 14 18.62 19.04 -20.70
CA VAL A 14 17.70 19.19 -19.54
C VAL A 14 16.64 20.28 -19.75
N LEU A 15 16.65 21.03 -20.85
CA LEU A 15 15.57 21.98 -21.12
C LEU A 15 14.96 21.72 -22.48
N VAL A 16 13.76 21.14 -22.48
CA VAL A 16 12.62 21.45 -23.36
C VAL A 16 11.60 20.31 -23.21
N SER A 17 10.60 20.52 -22.36
CA SER A 17 9.21 20.06 -22.55
C SER A 17 8.34 20.45 -21.34
N VAL A 18 8.36 21.73 -20.98
CA VAL A 18 7.22 22.36 -20.31
C VAL A 18 6.56 23.23 -21.36
N THR A 19 5.46 22.74 -21.96
CA THR A 19 4.29 23.53 -22.40
C THR A 19 3.33 22.65 -23.23
N GLY A 20 2.05 22.68 -22.86
CA GLY A 20 0.92 22.15 -23.62
C GLY A 20 0.21 21.04 -22.83
N MET A 21 -1.07 21.13 -22.46
CA MET A 21 -2.14 22.00 -22.90
C MET A 21 -3.29 21.82 -21.91
N SER A 22 -3.69 22.88 -21.22
CA SER A 22 -4.94 22.90 -20.45
C SER A 22 -6.09 23.03 -21.45
N ALA A 23 -6.75 21.92 -21.76
CA ALA A 23 -8.07 21.93 -22.40
C ALA A 23 -9.06 21.30 -21.42
N SER A 24 -9.74 22.17 -20.68
CA SER A 24 -10.97 21.84 -19.95
C SER A 24 -12.06 21.59 -20.98
N LEU A 25 -12.45 20.34 -21.15
CA LEU A 25 -13.70 19.94 -21.81
C LEU A 25 -14.58 19.33 -20.73
N ALA A 26 -15.52 20.13 -20.23
CA ALA A 26 -16.62 19.64 -19.43
C ALA A 26 -17.54 18.81 -20.35
N ALA A 27 -17.45 17.49 -20.23
CA ALA A 27 -18.46 16.55 -20.69
C ALA A 27 -19.01 15.83 -19.46
N PRO A 28 -20.35 15.69 -19.31
CA PRO A 28 -20.92 14.90 -18.23
C PRO A 28 -20.79 13.43 -18.64
N GLU A 29 -19.65 12.81 -18.33
CA GLU A 29 -19.55 11.37 -18.40
C GLU A 29 -20.01 10.80 -17.06
N ASP A 30 -21.16 10.12 -17.10
CA ASP A 30 -21.57 9.11 -16.13
C ASP A 30 -20.38 8.17 -15.86
N GLN A 31 -19.62 8.46 -14.82
CA GLN A 31 -18.60 7.54 -14.30
C GLN A 31 -19.30 6.41 -13.54
N THR A 32 -19.99 5.56 -14.31
CA THR A 32 -20.11 4.16 -13.98
C THR A 32 -18.70 3.64 -13.75
N SER A 33 -18.38 3.33 -12.50
CA SER A 33 -17.06 2.85 -12.10
C SER A 33 -16.63 1.72 -13.05
N PRO A 34 -15.43 1.79 -13.65
CA PRO A 34 -15.01 0.75 -14.58
C PRO A 34 -15.00 -0.56 -13.79
N THR A 35 -15.78 -1.50 -14.31
CA THR A 35 -15.78 -2.93 -14.01
C THR A 35 -14.48 -3.37 -13.32
N SER A 36 -14.62 -3.87 -12.09
CA SER A 36 -13.51 -4.36 -11.27
C SER A 36 -12.80 -5.52 -11.99
N ASN A 37 -11.77 -5.19 -12.76
CA ASN A 37 -10.80 -6.19 -13.17
C ASN A 37 -10.19 -6.74 -11.88
N LYS A 38 -10.56 -7.97 -11.54
CA LYS A 38 -10.03 -8.70 -10.39
C LYS A 38 -8.53 -8.86 -10.60
N VAL A 39 -7.73 -7.96 -10.03
CA VAL A 39 -6.27 -7.98 -10.14
C VAL A 39 -5.77 -9.27 -9.50
N VAL A 40 -4.98 -10.04 -10.26
CA VAL A 40 -4.30 -11.23 -9.76
C VAL A 40 -2.81 -10.93 -9.70
N LEU A 41 -2.23 -11.05 -8.52
CA LEU A 41 -0.80 -10.83 -8.31
C LEU A 41 0.02 -12.02 -8.79
N THR A 42 1.23 -11.73 -9.29
CA THR A 42 2.25 -12.75 -9.57
C THR A 42 2.84 -13.32 -8.27
N GLU A 43 3.49 -14.48 -8.35
CA GLU A 43 4.12 -15.10 -7.17
C GLU A 43 5.22 -14.21 -6.55
N VAL A 44 5.99 -13.50 -7.36
CA VAL A 44 7.01 -12.55 -6.87
C VAL A 44 6.35 -11.43 -6.06
N GLN A 45 5.29 -10.83 -6.60
CA GLN A 45 4.54 -9.76 -5.91
C GLN A 45 3.88 -10.26 -4.63
N LYS A 46 3.29 -11.47 -4.63
CA LYS A 46 2.73 -12.08 -3.42
C LYS A 46 3.80 -12.27 -2.35
N ASN A 47 4.98 -12.75 -2.73
CA ASN A 47 6.08 -12.94 -1.79
C ASN A 47 6.58 -11.62 -1.21
N GLU A 48 6.72 -10.58 -2.04
CA GLU A 48 7.07 -9.23 -1.59
C GLU A 48 6.07 -8.72 -0.55
N ILE A 49 4.77 -8.81 -0.85
CA ILE A 49 3.72 -8.36 0.05
C ILE A 49 3.64 -9.22 1.32
N ALA A 50 3.80 -10.54 1.21
CA ALA A 50 3.82 -11.45 2.34
C ALA A 50 4.93 -11.08 3.34
N ASN A 51 6.12 -10.75 2.84
CA ASN A 51 7.24 -10.30 3.67
C ASN A 51 6.92 -8.98 4.38
N LEU A 52 6.35 -7.99 3.66
CA LEU A 52 5.90 -6.74 4.28
C LEU A 52 4.89 -6.98 5.41
N TYR A 53 3.91 -7.86 5.21
CA TYR A 53 2.94 -8.19 6.25
C TYR A 53 3.56 -8.89 7.45
N LYS A 54 4.54 -9.78 7.24
CA LYS A 54 5.28 -10.43 8.33
C LYS A 54 6.05 -9.41 9.16
N ASP A 55 6.78 -8.50 8.52
CA ASP A 55 7.50 -7.42 9.19
C ASP A 55 6.55 -6.53 10.01
N ILE A 56 5.41 -6.16 9.44
CA ILE A 56 4.37 -5.39 10.15
C ILE A 56 3.86 -6.17 11.36
N LEU A 57 3.63 -7.47 11.23
CA LEU A 57 3.12 -8.32 12.31
C LEU A 57 4.14 -8.43 13.45
N GLU A 58 5.43 -8.56 13.14
CA GLU A 58 6.51 -8.52 14.14
C GLU A 58 6.57 -7.18 14.87
N LYS A 59 6.49 -6.06 14.13
CA LYS A 59 6.46 -4.72 14.74
C LYS A 59 5.22 -4.51 15.61
N LYS A 60 4.06 -5.03 15.21
CA LYS A 60 2.84 -5.01 16.02
C LYS A 60 2.99 -5.83 17.30
N LYS A 61 3.58 -7.02 17.24
CA LYS A 61 3.88 -7.83 18.43
C LYS A 61 4.78 -7.07 19.41
N LEU A 62 5.87 -6.47 18.91
CA LEU A 62 6.78 -5.66 19.72
C LEU A 62 6.07 -4.47 20.37
N LEU A 63 5.22 -3.76 19.62
CA LEU A 63 4.45 -2.64 20.16
C LEU A 63 3.53 -3.09 21.30
N LEU A 64 2.83 -4.21 21.14
CA LEU A 64 1.96 -4.76 22.18
C LEU A 64 2.74 -5.19 23.41
N THR A 65 3.92 -5.79 23.25
CA THR A 65 4.83 -6.08 24.36
C THR A 65 5.17 -4.80 25.14
N LYS A 66 5.46 -3.69 24.45
CA LYS A 66 5.70 -2.39 25.12
C LYS A 66 4.47 -1.85 25.83
N TYR A 67 3.27 -2.02 25.28
CA TYR A 67 2.05 -1.63 25.97
C TYR A 67 1.77 -2.49 27.21
N VAL A 68 2.13 -3.77 27.22
CA VAL A 68 2.07 -4.60 28.43
C VAL A 68 3.10 -4.12 29.46
N GLU A 69 4.34 -3.89 29.03
CA GLU A 69 5.43 -3.38 29.89
C GLU A 69 5.08 -2.04 30.56
N TYR A 70 4.41 -1.14 29.83
CA TYR A 70 3.99 0.16 30.34
C TYR A 70 2.63 0.12 31.07
N GLY A 71 2.02 -1.05 31.22
CA GLY A 71 0.73 -1.22 31.90
C GLY A 71 -0.47 -0.61 31.16
N VAL A 72 -0.33 -0.31 29.86
CA VAL A 72 -1.42 0.24 29.02
C VAL A 72 -2.47 -0.82 28.71
N ILE A 73 -2.03 -2.08 28.53
CA ILE A 73 -2.92 -3.23 28.30
C ILE A 73 -2.46 -4.43 29.13
N THR A 74 -3.38 -5.37 29.39
CA THR A 74 -3.03 -6.66 29.99
C THR A 74 -2.38 -7.60 28.98
N GLU A 75 -1.63 -8.58 29.47
CA GLU A 75 -1.03 -9.62 28.63
C GLU A 75 -2.10 -10.40 27.85
N GLU A 76 -3.21 -10.76 28.48
CA GLU A 76 -4.36 -11.43 27.85
C GLU A 76 -4.91 -10.61 26.68
N LYS A 77 -5.02 -9.28 26.85
CA LYS A 77 -5.47 -8.38 25.80
C LYS A 77 -4.47 -8.34 24.64
N ALA A 78 -3.18 -8.30 24.94
CA ALA A 78 -2.13 -8.36 23.92
C ALA A 78 -2.20 -9.66 23.10
N VAL A 79 -2.33 -10.82 23.78
CA VAL A 79 -2.47 -12.14 23.12
C VAL A 79 -3.69 -12.18 22.20
N SER A 80 -4.84 -11.67 22.67
CA SER A 80 -6.06 -11.59 21.85
C SER A 80 -5.87 -10.73 20.59
N ILE A 81 -5.22 -9.58 20.71
CA ILE A 81 -4.94 -8.70 19.56
C ILE A 81 -3.96 -9.37 18.58
N ILE A 82 -2.91 -10.03 19.09
CA ILE A 82 -1.96 -10.78 18.24
C ILE A 82 -2.68 -11.86 17.44
N ALA A 83 -3.54 -12.64 18.09
CA ALA A 83 -4.33 -13.68 17.43
C ALA A 83 -5.21 -13.12 16.30
N HIS A 84 -5.79 -11.92 16.51
CA HIS A 84 -6.56 -11.25 15.46
C HIS A 84 -5.69 -10.85 14.26
N PHE A 85 -4.51 -10.28 14.49
CA PHE A 85 -3.59 -9.92 13.41
C PHE A 85 -3.07 -11.15 12.64
N GLU A 86 -2.76 -12.24 13.33
CA GLU A 86 -2.38 -13.50 12.69
C GLU A 86 -3.54 -14.12 11.89
N GLY A 87 -4.77 -14.02 12.41
CA GLY A 87 -5.98 -14.43 11.69
C GLY A 87 -6.15 -13.65 10.39
N HIS A 88 -5.99 -12.33 10.43
CA HIS A 88 -6.09 -11.48 9.25
C HIS A 88 -4.99 -11.78 8.22
N TYR A 89 -3.76 -12.05 8.65
CA TYR A 89 -2.69 -12.49 7.76
C TYR A 89 -3.09 -13.76 6.99
N LYS A 90 -3.65 -14.76 7.67
CA LYS A 90 -4.10 -16.00 7.03
C LYS A 90 -5.23 -15.78 6.02
N GLU A 91 -6.09 -14.79 6.26
CA GLU A 91 -7.15 -14.42 5.31
C GLU A 91 -6.56 -13.77 4.05
N LEU A 92 -5.57 -12.88 4.22
CA LEU A 92 -4.83 -12.29 3.11
C LEU A 92 -4.06 -13.34 2.30
N GLU A 93 -3.42 -14.29 2.97
CA GLU A 93 -2.73 -15.38 2.28
C GLU A 93 -3.71 -16.20 1.40
N LYS A 94 -4.89 -16.52 1.94
CA LYS A 94 -5.94 -17.24 1.21
C LYS A 94 -6.50 -16.47 0.01
N ASN A 95 -6.56 -15.14 0.09
CA ASN A 95 -7.08 -14.30 -1.00
C ASN A 95 -5.98 -13.86 -1.99
N GLY A 96 -4.75 -14.35 -1.83
CA GLY A 96 -3.62 -14.01 -2.69
C GLY A 96 -3.09 -12.59 -2.45
N PHE A 97 -3.24 -12.07 -1.23
CA PHE A 97 -2.85 -10.73 -0.80
C PHE A 97 -3.57 -9.59 -1.54
N VAL A 98 -4.84 -9.82 -1.91
CA VAL A 98 -5.71 -8.82 -2.54
C VAL A 98 -6.89 -8.51 -1.61
N PRO A 99 -6.82 -7.43 -0.81
CA PRO A 99 -7.91 -7.05 0.10
C PRO A 99 -9.16 -6.64 -0.66
N ASN A 100 -10.33 -6.98 -0.12
CA ASN A 100 -11.61 -6.47 -0.63
C ASN A 100 -11.88 -5.09 -0.03
N TRP A 101 -11.54 -4.03 -0.78
CA TRP A 101 -11.74 -2.64 -0.35
C TRP A 101 -13.17 -2.14 -0.58
N ASP A 102 -13.91 -2.75 -1.51
CA ASP A 102 -15.24 -2.27 -1.89
C ASP A 102 -16.36 -2.72 -0.95
N SER A 103 -16.15 -3.80 -0.18
CA SER A 103 -17.11 -4.26 0.83
C SER A 103 -17.25 -3.33 2.05
N GLN A 104 -16.36 -2.35 2.22
CA GLN A 104 -16.35 -1.47 3.39
C GLN A 104 -17.27 -0.24 3.25
N LYS A 105 -17.89 0.01 2.09
CA LYS A 105 -18.67 1.24 1.82
C LYS A 105 -20.10 1.23 2.38
N GLY A 106 -20.54 0.18 3.08
CA GLY A 106 -21.96 -0.04 3.42
C GLY A 106 -22.43 0.25 4.86
N HIS A 107 -21.54 0.50 5.83
CA HIS A 107 -21.93 0.54 7.26
C HIS A 107 -21.80 1.91 7.93
N ARG A 108 -22.35 2.95 7.30
CA ARG A 108 -22.70 4.20 7.97
C ARG A 108 -24.20 4.45 7.87
N LYS A 109 -24.97 3.77 8.71
CA LYS A 109 -26.24 4.32 9.21
C LYS A 109 -26.04 4.57 10.69
N HIS A 110 -25.84 5.84 11.02
CA HIS A 110 -26.03 6.35 12.37
C HIS A 110 -27.54 6.52 12.55
N ASP A 111 -28.13 5.75 13.46
CA ASP A 111 -29.35 6.11 14.18
C ASP A 111 -28.94 6.28 15.67
#